data_AF-A0A2T4C2U5-F1
#
_entry.id   AF-A0A2T4C2U5-F1
#
_cell.length_a   1.000
_cell.length_b   1.000
_cell.length_c   1.000
_cell.angle_alpha   90.00
_cell.angle_beta   90.00
_cell.angle_gamma   90.00
#
_symmetry.space_group_name_H-M   'P 1'
#
loop_
_entity.id
_entity.type
_entity.pdbx_description
1 polymer ?
#
loop_
_entity_poly.entity_id
_entity_poly.type
_entity_poly.pdbx_seq_one_letter_code
_entity_poly.pdbx_strand_id
1 'polypeptide(L)'
;MADSELRQRKPHAEEDPIEPTRRKKSPGQLVDEEEKYTYWIDALRVISFLFLASCALSYWISNGESFFWGQKHKPNYMRVDWWKAKWEDRTPDMRGVEDMFLPLDDPETDAQWTAAEMEELKAQERAVARQRVHEALRHWVNFFGNSKKYHRVGFVKRDEGWLEREPRRELCAAAQQGRTKRKPRHGGQK
;
A
#
# COMPACT_ATOMS: atom_id res chain seq x y z
N MET A 1 3.51 2.64 91.30
CA MET A 1 2.87 2.68 89.98
C MET A 1 1.74 3.72 90.07
N ALA A 2 1.97 5.00 90.34
CA ALA A 2 2.69 6.03 89.58
C ALA A 2 2.03 6.34 88.22
N ASP A 3 0.82 6.90 88.25
CA ASP A 3 0.19 7.57 87.10
C ASP A 3 0.82 8.96 86.94
N SER A 4 1.64 9.06 85.91
CA SER A 4 2.48 10.19 85.57
C SER A 4 1.80 11.12 84.56
N GLU A 5 1.93 12.42 84.85
CA GLU A 5 1.92 13.55 83.91
C GLU A 5 0.55 14.18 83.62
N LEU A 6 0.17 15.18 84.40
CA LEU A 6 0.46 16.61 84.18
C LEU A 6 -0.53 17.31 83.24
N ARG A 7 -1.46 17.99 83.89
CA ARG A 7 -2.09 19.24 83.47
C ARG A 7 -1.03 20.25 83.02
N GLN A 8 -0.92 20.55 81.72
CA GLN A 8 -0.48 21.87 81.26
C GLN A 8 -1.15 22.26 79.93
N ARG A 9 -1.64 23.50 79.90
CA ARG A 9 -2.42 24.14 78.83
C ARG A 9 -1.52 24.44 77.63
N LYS A 10 -2.01 24.23 76.41
CA LYS A 10 -1.38 24.76 75.19
C LYS A 10 -1.72 26.26 75.04
N PRO A 11 -0.75 27.11 74.66
CA PRO A 11 -0.84 28.56 74.74
C PRO A 11 -1.63 29.20 73.59
N HIS A 12 -1.83 30.50 73.79
CA HIS A 12 -2.55 31.52 73.03
C HIS A 12 -2.37 31.47 71.51
N ALA A 13 -3.46 31.83 70.83
CA ALA A 13 -3.60 32.07 69.41
C ALA A 13 -2.59 33.09 68.85
N GLU A 14 -2.06 32.77 67.66
CA GLU A 14 -1.53 33.72 66.67
C GLU A 14 -2.00 33.25 65.27
N GLU A 15 -2.19 34.23 64.40
CA GLU A 15 -3.08 34.27 63.23
C GLU A 15 -2.57 33.49 62.01
N ASP A 16 -3.49 32.80 61.31
CA ASP A 16 -3.32 32.43 59.89
C ASP A 16 -4.37 33.15 59.04
N PRO A 17 -4.05 33.61 57.81
CA PRO A 17 -4.81 34.63 57.11
C PRO A 17 -6.08 34.09 56.45
N ILE A 18 -7.12 34.92 56.52
CA ILE A 18 -8.42 34.77 55.85
C ILE A 18 -8.20 34.76 54.32
N GLU A 19 -8.50 33.64 53.67
CA GLU A 19 -8.67 33.60 52.22
C GLU A 19 -9.73 34.65 51.80
N PRO A 20 -9.45 35.51 50.80
CA PRO A 20 -10.43 36.48 50.35
C PRO A 20 -11.60 35.75 49.68
N THR A 21 -12.75 35.87 50.32
CA THR A 21 -14.05 35.42 49.83
C THR A 21 -14.20 35.69 48.33
N ARG A 22 -14.32 34.62 47.53
CA ARG A 22 -14.75 34.74 46.13
C ARG A 22 -16.14 35.38 46.13
N ARG A 23 -16.22 36.63 45.66
CA ARG A 23 -17.50 37.31 45.39
C ARG A 23 -18.33 36.40 44.49
N LYS A 24 -19.48 35.94 45.00
CA LYS A 24 -20.47 35.20 44.21
C LYS A 24 -20.99 36.14 43.12
N LYS A 25 -20.69 35.82 41.86
CA LYS A 25 -21.21 36.52 40.69
C LYS A 25 -22.74 36.44 40.70
N SER A 26 -23.41 37.50 40.24
CA SER A 26 -24.87 37.54 40.22
C SER A 26 -25.44 36.51 39.22
N PRO A 27 -26.65 35.98 39.46
CA PRO A 27 -27.27 34.99 38.56
C PRO A 27 -27.34 35.49 37.12
N GLY A 28 -27.61 36.79 36.91
CA GLY A 28 -27.62 37.41 35.57
C GLY A 28 -26.27 37.39 34.86
N GLN A 29 -25.15 37.58 35.58
CA GLN A 29 -23.81 37.47 34.97
C GLN A 29 -23.42 36.02 34.65
N LEU A 30 -23.93 35.05 35.40
CA LEU A 30 -23.73 33.63 35.08
C LEU A 30 -24.57 33.24 33.87
N VAL A 31 -25.82 33.71 33.78
CA VAL A 31 -26.70 33.49 32.62
C VAL A 31 -26.14 34.17 31.38
N ASP A 32 -25.65 35.42 31.46
CA ASP A 32 -25.02 36.11 30.31
C ASP A 32 -23.74 35.40 29.83
N GLU A 33 -22.91 34.88 30.74
CA GLU A 33 -21.71 34.11 30.35
C GLU A 33 -22.06 32.71 29.83
N GLU A 34 -23.10 32.07 30.35
CA GLU A 34 -23.64 30.80 29.83
C GLU A 34 -24.29 30.96 28.44
N GLU A 35 -25.03 32.05 28.23
CA GLU A 35 -25.62 32.39 26.92
C GLU A 35 -24.53 32.73 25.89
N LYS A 36 -23.50 33.50 26.29
CA LYS A 36 -22.35 33.82 25.44
C LYS A 36 -21.53 32.57 25.08
N TYR A 37 -21.36 31.64 26.02
CA TYR A 37 -20.71 30.34 25.79
C TYR A 37 -21.53 29.47 24.84
N THR A 38 -22.86 29.48 24.96
CA THR A 38 -23.77 28.73 24.09
C THR A 38 -23.71 29.23 22.64
N TYR A 39 -23.73 30.55 22.41
CA TYR A 39 -23.62 31.11 21.06
C TYR A 39 -22.27 30.81 20.39
N TRP A 40 -21.17 30.88 21.15
CA TRP A 40 -19.83 30.65 20.60
C TRP A 40 -19.57 29.16 20.32
N ILE A 41 -20.08 28.27 21.18
CA ILE A 41 -20.02 26.83 20.95
C ILE A 41 -20.88 26.41 19.77
N ASP A 42 -22.09 26.94 19.64
CA ASP A 42 -22.94 26.62 18.49
C ASP A 42 -22.33 27.16 17.19
N ALA A 43 -21.70 28.34 17.22
CA ALA A 43 -20.92 28.83 16.08
C ALA A 43 -19.76 27.89 15.72
N LEU A 44 -18.98 27.42 16.70
CA LEU A 44 -17.90 26.46 16.46
C LEU A 44 -18.42 25.11 15.95
N ARG A 45 -19.54 24.61 16.49
CA ARG A 45 -20.18 23.38 16.03
C ARG A 45 -20.62 23.51 14.58
N VAL A 46 -21.31 24.59 14.23
CA VAL A 46 -21.77 24.85 12.85
C VAL A 46 -20.58 24.97 11.90
N ILE A 47 -19.51 25.69 12.28
CA ILE A 47 -18.30 25.80 11.45
C ILE A 47 -17.63 24.44 11.27
N SER A 48 -17.53 23.63 12.33
CA SER A 48 -16.95 22.28 12.23
C SER A 48 -17.79 21.35 11.36
N PHE A 49 -19.11 21.42 11.45
CA PHE A 49 -20.03 20.68 10.59
C PHE A 49 -19.93 21.14 9.14
N LEU A 50 -19.87 22.45 8.90
CA LEU A 50 -19.67 23.00 7.56
C LEU A 50 -18.32 22.59 6.96
N PHE A 51 -17.26 22.55 7.75
CA PHE A 51 -15.94 22.10 7.31
C PHE A 51 -15.95 20.60 6.95
N LEU A 52 -16.48 19.75 7.84
CA LEU A 52 -16.60 18.32 7.56
C LEU A 52 -17.53 18.04 6.37
N ALA A 53 -18.65 18.75 6.27
CA ALA A 53 -19.56 18.67 5.13
C ALA A 53 -18.88 19.15 3.84
N SER A 54 -18.05 20.19 3.89
CA SER A 54 -17.25 20.65 2.75
C SER A 54 -16.23 19.60 2.31
N CYS A 55 -15.54 18.96 3.25
CA CYS A 55 -14.62 17.85 2.95
C CYS A 55 -15.35 16.63 2.37
N ALA A 56 -16.50 16.25 2.93
CA ALA A 56 -17.30 15.13 2.47
C ALA A 56 -17.90 15.39 1.08
N LEU A 57 -18.44 16.59 0.85
CA LEU A 57 -18.97 17.00 -0.45
C LEU A 57 -17.86 17.11 -1.50
N SER A 58 -16.66 17.58 -1.12
CA SER A 58 -15.50 17.56 -2.00
C SER A 58 -15.07 16.12 -2.34
N TYR A 59 -15.06 15.20 -1.37
CA TYR A 59 -14.73 13.80 -1.64
C TYR A 59 -15.77 13.13 -2.55
N TRP A 60 -17.05 13.47 -2.36
CA TRP A 60 -18.18 12.97 -3.17
C TRP A 60 -18.12 13.50 -4.61
N ILE A 61 -18.00 14.81 -4.80
CA ILE A 61 -17.95 15.44 -6.12
C ILE A 61 -16.70 15.01 -6.87
N SER A 62 -15.59 14.83 -6.16
CA SER A 62 -14.31 14.58 -6.79
C SER A 62 -13.89 13.12 -6.85
N ASN A 63 -14.70 12.19 -6.35
CA ASN A 63 -14.43 10.75 -6.35
C ASN A 63 -12.99 10.41 -5.87
N GLY A 64 -12.47 11.19 -4.90
CA GLY A 64 -11.12 11.05 -4.36
C GLY A 64 -10.00 11.93 -4.95
N GLU A 65 -10.25 12.84 -5.91
CA GLU A 65 -9.22 13.74 -6.46
C GLU A 65 -9.37 15.21 -6.04
N SER A 66 -8.42 15.79 -5.32
CA SER A 66 -8.50 17.17 -4.82
C SER A 66 -8.85 18.20 -5.91
N PHE A 67 -10.06 18.80 -5.86
CA PHE A 67 -10.55 19.77 -6.86
C PHE A 67 -9.64 21.01 -7.03
N PHE A 68 -8.93 21.42 -5.97
CA PHE A 68 -8.05 22.59 -5.96
C PHE A 68 -6.55 22.25 -6.05
N TRP A 69 -6.16 21.00 -5.79
CA TRP A 69 -4.76 20.53 -5.77
C TRP A 69 -4.52 19.38 -6.74
N GLY A 70 -5.30 19.34 -7.83
CA GLY A 70 -5.32 18.27 -8.82
C GLY A 70 -3.98 18.16 -9.56
N GLN A 71 -3.06 17.37 -9.01
CA GLN A 71 -1.85 16.98 -9.71
C GLN A 71 -2.22 16.02 -10.84
N LYS A 72 -2.41 16.56 -12.05
CA LYS A 72 -2.70 15.80 -13.28
C LYS A 72 -1.67 14.69 -13.57
N HIS A 73 -0.45 14.82 -13.04
CA HIS A 73 0.59 13.79 -13.07
C HIS A 73 1.16 13.56 -11.67
N LYS A 74 0.52 12.66 -10.89
CA LYS A 74 1.04 12.24 -9.59
C LYS A 74 2.41 11.53 -9.78
N PRO A 75 3.47 11.95 -9.07
CA PRO A 75 4.76 11.27 -9.17
C PRO A 75 4.64 9.82 -8.71
N ASN A 76 5.49 8.96 -9.28
CA ASN A 76 5.42 7.50 -9.14
C ASN A 76 5.23 6.99 -7.71
N TYR A 77 5.97 7.55 -6.75
CA TYR A 77 5.93 7.16 -5.34
C TYR A 77 4.62 7.51 -4.60
N MET A 78 3.69 8.24 -5.21
CA MET A 78 2.36 8.49 -4.63
C MET A 78 1.31 7.49 -5.11
N ARG A 79 1.67 6.62 -6.08
CA ARG A 79 0.76 5.62 -6.65
C ARG A 79 0.97 4.28 -5.96
N VAL A 80 -0.09 3.70 -5.41
CA VAL A 80 -0.05 2.38 -4.76
C VAL A 80 0.47 1.32 -5.75
N ASP A 81 0.08 1.42 -7.02
CA ASP A 81 0.50 0.48 -8.06
C ASP A 81 2.01 0.51 -8.31
N TRP A 82 2.65 1.66 -8.13
CA TRP A 82 4.11 1.76 -8.27
C TRP A 82 4.84 1.03 -7.13
N TRP A 83 4.34 1.15 -5.90
CA TRP A 83 4.88 0.42 -4.76
C TRP A 83 4.66 -1.09 -4.88
N LYS A 84 3.46 -1.51 -5.31
CA LYS A 84 3.17 -2.91 -5.62
C LYS A 84 4.13 -3.46 -6.67
N ALA A 85 4.30 -2.76 -7.79
CA ALA A 85 5.24 -3.15 -8.84
C ALA A 85 6.68 -3.26 -8.32
N LYS A 86 7.15 -2.32 -7.49
CA LYS A 86 8.50 -2.38 -6.90
C LYS A 86 8.70 -3.49 -5.87
N TRP A 87 7.62 -3.92 -5.23
CA TRP A 87 7.67 -5.06 -4.33
C TRP A 87 7.75 -6.38 -5.10
N GLU A 88 7.02 -6.48 -6.20
CA GLU A 88 6.93 -7.66 -7.05
C GLU A 88 8.17 -7.88 -7.92
N ASP A 89 8.85 -6.81 -8.36
CA ASP A 89 10.03 -6.85 -9.26
C ASP A 89 11.29 -7.51 -8.65
N ARG A 90 11.29 -7.81 -7.35
CA ARG A 90 12.46 -8.37 -6.63
C ARG A 90 12.40 -9.90 -6.49
N THR A 91 11.47 -10.56 -7.18
CA THR A 91 11.28 -12.01 -7.06
C THR A 91 12.34 -12.78 -7.85
N PRO A 92 13.06 -13.71 -7.22
CA PRO A 92 14.03 -14.55 -7.91
C PRO A 92 13.44 -15.80 -8.57
N ASP A 93 12.13 -16.02 -8.41
CA ASP A 93 11.41 -17.12 -9.04
C ASP A 93 11.25 -16.84 -10.55
N MET A 94 11.71 -17.79 -11.37
CA MET A 94 11.60 -17.73 -12.83
C MET A 94 10.51 -18.66 -13.39
N ARG A 95 9.79 -19.39 -12.52
CA ARG A 95 8.68 -20.26 -12.93
C ARG A 95 7.55 -19.41 -13.51
N GLY A 96 6.98 -19.82 -14.63
CA GLY A 96 5.88 -19.10 -15.30
C GLY A 96 6.36 -17.95 -16.18
N VAL A 97 7.63 -17.58 -16.17
CA VAL A 97 8.18 -16.60 -17.14
C VAL A 97 8.12 -17.16 -18.56
N GLU A 98 8.17 -18.49 -18.73
CA GLU A 98 7.94 -19.16 -20.00
C GLU A 98 6.58 -18.83 -20.63
N ASP A 99 5.57 -18.51 -19.82
CA ASP A 99 4.23 -18.18 -20.30
C ASP A 99 4.24 -16.88 -21.14
N MET A 100 5.24 -16.01 -20.97
CA MET A 100 5.42 -14.78 -21.78
C MET A 100 5.76 -15.10 -23.24
N PHE A 101 6.44 -16.23 -23.48
CA PHE A 101 6.82 -16.67 -24.82
C PHE A 101 5.83 -17.67 -25.43
N LEU A 102 4.86 -18.16 -24.63
CA LEU A 102 3.82 -19.06 -25.08
C LEU A 102 2.67 -18.29 -25.72
N PRO A 103 2.23 -18.68 -26.92
CA PRO A 103 1.06 -18.09 -27.55
C PRO A 103 -0.20 -18.24 -26.69
N LEU A 104 -1.17 -17.35 -26.91
CA LEU A 104 -2.51 -17.51 -26.37
C LEU A 104 -3.27 -18.56 -27.19
N ASP A 105 -3.96 -19.46 -26.49
CA ASP A 105 -4.85 -20.45 -27.09
C ASP A 105 -6.12 -19.74 -27.60
N ASP A 106 -6.51 -20.06 -28.83
CA ASP A 106 -7.64 -19.45 -29.53
C ASP A 106 -8.43 -20.55 -30.24
N PRO A 107 -9.74 -20.70 -29.99
CA PRO A 107 -10.49 -21.87 -30.44
C PRO A 107 -10.56 -22.00 -31.96
N GLU A 108 -10.55 -20.89 -32.71
CA GLU A 108 -10.57 -20.92 -34.17
C GLU A 108 -9.24 -21.41 -34.75
N THR A 109 -8.14 -20.99 -34.13
CA THR A 109 -6.80 -21.40 -34.55
C THR A 109 -6.58 -22.85 -34.16
N ASP A 110 -6.88 -23.22 -32.91
CA ASP A 110 -6.61 -24.54 -32.34
C ASP A 110 -7.42 -25.66 -33.02
N ALA A 111 -8.59 -25.33 -33.58
CA ALA A 111 -9.38 -26.26 -34.39
C ALA A 111 -8.68 -26.73 -35.68
N GLN A 112 -7.60 -26.08 -36.12
CA GLN A 112 -6.84 -26.43 -37.33
C GLN A 112 -5.87 -27.59 -37.15
N TRP A 113 -5.69 -28.06 -35.92
CA TRP A 113 -4.80 -29.18 -35.60
C TRP A 113 -5.58 -30.32 -34.94
N THR A 114 -5.08 -31.53 -35.14
CA THR A 114 -5.56 -32.68 -34.37
C THR A 114 -5.05 -32.60 -32.93
N ALA A 115 -5.72 -33.29 -32.00
CA ALA A 115 -5.32 -33.30 -30.59
C ALA A 115 -3.87 -33.78 -30.38
N ALA A 116 -3.44 -34.83 -31.09
CA ALA A 116 -2.07 -35.35 -31.02
C ALA A 116 -1.05 -34.34 -31.57
N GLU A 117 -1.32 -33.74 -32.74
CA GLU A 117 -0.46 -32.69 -33.30
C GLU A 117 -0.35 -31.47 -32.36
N MET A 118 -1.44 -31.11 -31.67
CA MET A 118 -1.45 -29.99 -30.71
C MET A 118 -0.60 -30.28 -29.48
N GLU A 119 -0.64 -31.49 -28.94
CA GLU A 119 0.18 -31.87 -27.80
C GLU A 119 1.68 -31.79 -28.14
N GLU A 120 2.06 -32.28 -29.32
CA GLU A 120 3.43 -32.19 -29.82
C GLU A 120 3.84 -30.73 -30.04
N LEU A 121 2.98 -29.93 -30.67
CA LEU A 121 3.24 -28.51 -30.90
C LEU A 121 3.42 -27.75 -29.58
N LYS A 122 2.52 -27.95 -28.61
CA LYS A 122 2.62 -27.31 -27.28
C LYS A 122 3.88 -27.75 -26.53
N ALA A 123 4.29 -29.01 -26.69
CA ALA A 123 5.55 -29.50 -26.11
C ALA A 123 6.77 -28.79 -26.72
N GLN A 124 6.79 -28.62 -28.05
CA GLN A 124 7.83 -27.88 -28.76
C GLN A 124 7.83 -26.39 -28.39
N GLU A 125 6.66 -25.74 -28.39
CA GLU A 125 6.47 -24.35 -27.97
C GLU A 125 7.02 -24.13 -26.55
N ARG A 126 6.73 -25.05 -25.62
CA ARG A 126 7.23 -24.99 -24.24
C ARG A 126 8.75 -25.19 -24.17
N ALA A 127 9.32 -26.08 -24.98
CA ALA A 127 10.77 -26.27 -25.04
C ALA A 127 11.48 -25.00 -25.56
N VAL A 128 10.97 -24.41 -26.64
CA VAL A 128 11.47 -23.15 -27.21
C VAL A 128 11.30 -21.99 -26.22
N ALA A 129 10.16 -21.90 -25.54
CA ALA A 129 9.93 -20.88 -24.51
C ALA A 129 10.97 -20.97 -23.39
N ARG A 130 11.28 -22.18 -22.90
CA ARG A 130 12.34 -22.39 -21.90
C ARG A 130 13.73 -21.97 -22.41
N GLN A 131 14.03 -22.24 -23.68
CA GLN A 131 15.28 -21.79 -24.30
C GLN A 131 15.35 -20.26 -24.34
N ARG A 132 14.27 -19.57 -24.75
CA ARG A 132 14.22 -18.11 -24.79
C ARG A 132 14.38 -17.46 -23.42
N VAL A 133 13.73 -18.01 -22.38
CA VAL A 133 13.92 -17.56 -20.99
C VAL A 133 15.39 -17.68 -20.60
N HIS A 134 16.00 -18.84 -20.89
CA HIS A 134 17.40 -19.09 -20.56
C HIS A 134 18.34 -18.14 -21.30
N GLU A 135 18.12 -17.91 -22.59
CA GLU A 135 18.92 -16.99 -23.41
C GLU A 135 18.81 -15.54 -22.93
N ALA A 136 17.60 -15.08 -22.62
CA ALA A 136 17.37 -13.75 -22.06
C ALA A 136 18.11 -13.57 -20.73
N LEU A 137 18.03 -14.57 -19.83
CA LEU A 137 18.77 -14.53 -18.56
C LEU A 137 20.29 -14.56 -18.80
N ARG A 138 20.76 -15.44 -19.69
CA ARG A 138 22.17 -15.58 -20.05
C ARG A 138 22.74 -14.27 -20.60
N HIS A 139 21.97 -13.54 -21.40
CA HIS A 139 22.37 -12.23 -21.92
C HIS A 139 22.73 -11.27 -20.78
N TRP A 140 21.86 -11.15 -19.76
CA TRP A 140 22.13 -10.30 -18.60
C TRP A 140 23.28 -10.81 -17.75
N VAL A 141 23.37 -12.12 -17.52
CA VAL A 141 24.50 -12.73 -16.79
C VAL A 141 25.82 -12.40 -17.48
N ASN A 142 25.89 -12.52 -18.80
CA ASN A 142 27.07 -12.19 -19.59
C ASN A 142 27.37 -10.68 -19.57
N PHE A 143 26.34 -9.84 -19.66
CA PHE A 143 26.49 -8.38 -19.58
C PHE A 143 27.13 -7.95 -18.26
N PHE A 144 26.62 -8.45 -17.12
CA PHE A 144 27.18 -8.12 -15.81
C PHE A 144 28.52 -8.80 -15.56
N GLY A 145 28.68 -10.05 -15.99
CA GLY A 145 29.92 -10.82 -15.80
C GLY A 145 31.12 -10.29 -16.58
N ASN A 146 30.89 -9.73 -17.77
CA ASN A 146 31.96 -9.21 -18.63
C ASN A 146 32.17 -7.68 -18.50
N SER A 147 31.35 -7.00 -17.69
CA SER A 147 31.44 -5.55 -17.53
C SER A 147 32.53 -5.16 -16.55
N LYS A 148 33.39 -4.21 -16.94
CA LYS A 148 34.40 -3.61 -16.06
C LYS A 148 33.79 -2.78 -14.91
N LYS A 149 32.52 -2.37 -15.04
CA LYS A 149 31.83 -1.53 -14.05
C LYS A 149 31.33 -2.34 -12.85
N TYR A 150 31.01 -3.62 -13.05
CA TYR A 150 30.39 -4.44 -12.01
C TYR A 150 31.38 -5.51 -11.54
N HIS A 151 31.68 -5.51 -10.25
CA HIS A 151 32.56 -6.51 -9.64
C HIS A 151 31.73 -7.71 -9.15
N ARG A 152 32.16 -8.93 -9.49
CA ARG A 152 31.51 -10.15 -9.02
C ARG A 152 31.84 -10.38 -7.54
N VAL A 153 30.86 -10.17 -6.67
CA VAL A 153 31.01 -10.35 -5.22
C VAL A 153 31.00 -11.84 -4.82
N GLY A 154 30.15 -12.67 -5.44
CA GLY A 154 30.01 -14.07 -5.06
C GLY A 154 28.73 -14.73 -5.62
N PHE A 155 28.31 -15.83 -5.00
CA PHE A 155 27.06 -16.52 -5.32
C PHE A 155 26.00 -16.26 -4.23
N VAL A 156 24.74 -16.15 -4.64
CA VAL A 156 23.61 -16.00 -3.71
C VAL A 156 23.22 -17.38 -3.20
N LYS A 157 23.42 -17.63 -1.91
CA LYS A 157 22.96 -18.85 -1.23
C LYS A 157 21.49 -18.69 -0.84
N ARG A 158 20.68 -19.71 -1.09
CA ARG A 158 19.27 -19.80 -0.66
C ARG A 158 19.05 -21.09 0.11
N ASP A 159 18.02 -21.10 0.94
CA ASP A 159 17.63 -22.28 1.70
C ASP A 159 17.17 -23.41 0.78
N GLU A 160 17.37 -24.66 1.18
CA GLU A 160 16.86 -25.80 0.43
C GLU A 160 15.33 -25.77 0.36
N GLY A 161 14.75 -26.10 -0.80
CA GLY A 161 13.29 -26.08 -0.99
C GLY A 161 12.64 -24.70 -0.87
N TRP A 162 13.38 -23.59 -0.95
CA TRP A 162 12.80 -22.23 -0.91
C TRP A 162 11.73 -22.02 -2.00
N LEU A 163 11.94 -22.61 -3.17
CA LEU A 163 11.07 -22.47 -4.33
C LEU A 163 9.73 -23.19 -4.16
N GLU A 164 9.70 -24.31 -3.44
CA GLU A 164 8.48 -25.10 -3.20
C GLU A 164 7.57 -24.44 -2.17
N ARG A 165 8.14 -23.67 -1.25
CA ARG A 165 7.41 -22.92 -0.22
C ARG A 165 6.70 -21.69 -0.78
N GLU A 166 7.14 -21.17 -1.92
CA GLU A 166 6.55 -19.98 -2.53
C GLU A 166 5.48 -20.37 -3.58
N PRO A 167 4.29 -19.74 -3.54
CA PRO A 167 3.27 -19.99 -4.55
C PRO A 167 3.78 -19.61 -5.95
N ARG A 168 3.34 -20.35 -6.97
CA ARG A 168 3.62 -19.99 -8.36
C ARG A 168 2.91 -18.68 -8.66
N ARG A 169 3.68 -17.67 -9.04
CA ARG A 169 3.17 -16.35 -9.40
C ARG A 169 2.71 -16.33 -10.86
N GLU A 170 1.71 -15.53 -11.14
CA GLU A 170 1.24 -15.26 -12.50
C GLU A 170 2.07 -14.14 -13.14
N LEU A 171 1.97 -14.03 -14.47
CA LEU A 171 2.57 -12.92 -15.19
C LEU A 171 1.91 -11.59 -14.81
N CYS A 172 2.70 -10.52 -14.81
CA CYS A 172 2.16 -9.18 -14.64
C CYS A 172 1.20 -8.84 -15.78
N ALA A 173 0.23 -7.96 -15.52
CA ALA A 173 -0.78 -7.59 -16.52
C ALA A 173 -0.17 -7.09 -17.84
N ALA A 174 0.94 -6.35 -17.77
CA ALA A 174 1.64 -5.85 -18.95
C ALA A 174 2.27 -6.99 -19.78
N ALA A 175 2.91 -7.97 -19.13
CA ALA A 175 3.48 -9.13 -19.83
C ALA A 175 2.37 -10.02 -20.41
N GLN A 176 1.26 -10.18 -19.68
CA GLN A 176 0.11 -10.95 -20.14
C GLN A 176 -0.55 -10.31 -21.36
N GLN A 177 -0.68 -8.97 -21.40
CA GLN A 177 -1.21 -8.22 -22.54
C GLN A 177 -0.30 -8.27 -23.78
N GLY A 178 1.02 -8.41 -23.59
CA GLY A 178 1.98 -8.53 -24.68
C GLY A 178 1.95 -9.86 -25.43
N ARG A 179 1.19 -10.85 -24.94
CA ARG A 179 1.12 -12.18 -25.55
C ARG A 179 0.25 -12.17 -26.80
N THR A 180 0.76 -12.80 -27.86
CA THR A 180 0.06 -12.91 -29.15
C THR A 180 -0.63 -14.27 -29.27
N LYS A 181 -1.72 -14.32 -30.04
CA LYS A 181 -2.35 -15.59 -30.42
C LYS A 181 -1.41 -16.45 -31.26
N ARG A 182 -1.64 -17.77 -31.23
CA ARG A 182 -0.93 -18.73 -32.09
C ARG A 182 -1.16 -18.36 -33.56
N LYS A 183 -0.14 -18.55 -34.40
CA LYS A 183 -0.27 -18.32 -35.85
C LYS A 183 -1.09 -19.47 -36.46
N PRO A 184 -2.06 -19.18 -37.34
CA PRO A 184 -2.85 -20.23 -38.00
C PRO A 184 -1.97 -21.10 -38.90
N ARG A 185 -2.31 -22.39 -39.00
CA ARG A 185 -1.64 -23.40 -39.85
C ARG A 185 -1.73 -23.03 -41.32
N HIS A 186 -2.90 -22.55 -41.75
CA HIS A 186 -3.16 -22.09 -43.11
C HIS A 186 -3.26 -20.57 -43.11
N GLY A 187 -2.34 -19.91 -43.81
CA GLY A 187 -2.04 -18.49 -43.67
C GLY A 187 -3.27 -17.57 -43.75
N GLY A 188 -3.56 -16.90 -42.64
CA GLY A 188 -4.43 -15.75 -42.55
C GLY A 188 -3.82 -14.77 -41.56
N GLN A 189 -2.87 -13.96 -42.02
CA GLN A 189 -2.52 -12.73 -41.29
C GLN A 189 -3.61 -11.71 -41.62
N LYS A 190 -4.42 -11.34 -40.63
CA LYS A 190 -5.06 -10.04 -40.59
C LYS A 190 -4.28 -9.16 -39.63
#